data_AF-A0A816CJF6-F1
#
_entry.id   AF-A0A816CJF6-F1
#
_cell.length_a   1.000
_cell.length_b   1.000
_cell.length_c   1.000
_cell.angle_alpha   90.00
_cell.angle_beta   90.00
_cell.angle_gamma   90.00
#
_symmetry.space_group_name_H-M   'P 1'
#
loop_
_entity.id
_entity.type
_entity.pdbx_description
1 polymer ?
#
loop_
_entity_poly.entity_id
_entity_poly.type
_entity_poly.pdbx_seq_one_letter_code
_entity_poly.pdbx_strand_id
1 'polypeptide(L)'
;MSLTYIGQQITIYGTLCYLVTGIVGNTINVYIFSTTRSYRTNPSTFYFLINSILNLVYLLIHPTSRIAIGVGNDLTQTSTSWCKARNYVLFTFPGIVLTCPCLAMIDQFIATSRNAKLRSFSNIQLARRLMVIMCFLWALHGVPAILFYDISPATRICQITNSTFLKYRSIYLLGLTYAIPVSVTILFGYLTYRNIHSIRALVNQHIDRQILRMTIFQAVLVNVCLLPYAAIVTYNNITENEMKDTSRVLLENFLASLFVLWNYGYIVGNCYVFILSSKKFRQAVKSKVLRWRRPNQVSITA
;
A
#
# COMPACT_ATOMS: atom_id res chain seq x y z
N MET A 1 34.42 -7.30 -0.38
CA MET A 1 32.99 -7.55 -0.66
C MET A 1 32.47 -6.43 -1.54
N SER A 2 31.83 -6.72 -2.67
CA SER A 2 31.26 -5.68 -3.55
C SER A 2 29.96 -5.13 -2.97
N LEU A 3 29.68 -3.84 -3.22
CA LEU A 3 28.43 -3.17 -2.81
C LEU A 3 27.19 -3.86 -3.42
N THR A 4 27.35 -4.44 -4.61
CA THR A 4 26.33 -5.23 -5.31
C THR A 4 25.95 -6.49 -4.56
N TYR A 5 26.93 -7.20 -4.00
CA TYR A 5 26.68 -8.40 -3.21
C TYR A 5 25.90 -8.06 -1.94
N ILE A 6 26.29 -7.00 -1.23
CA ILE A 6 25.58 -6.54 -0.03
C ILE A 6 24.14 -6.13 -0.38
N GLY A 7 23.95 -5.37 -1.46
CA GLY A 7 22.62 -4.96 -1.93
C GLY A 7 21.71 -6.16 -2.27
N GLN A 8 22.26 -7.19 -2.91
CA GLN A 8 21.55 -8.43 -3.22
C GLN A 8 21.15 -9.18 -1.95
N GLN A 9 22.06 -9.37 -0.99
CA GLN A 9 21.76 -10.07 0.27
C GLN A 9 20.71 -9.32 1.10
N ILE A 10 20.82 -7.99 1.22
CA ILE A 10 19.82 -7.16 1.91
C ILE A 10 18.45 -7.28 1.23
N THR A 11 18.43 -7.28 -0.11
CA THR A 11 17.17 -7.44 -0.85
C THR A 11 16.55 -8.80 -0.59
N ILE A 12 17.32 -9.89 -0.61
CA ILE A 12 16.81 -11.25 -0.39
C ILE A 12 16.28 -11.40 1.04
N TYR A 13 17.12 -11.19 2.05
CA TYR A 13 16.73 -11.41 3.44
C TYR A 13 15.69 -10.38 3.92
N GLY A 14 15.85 -9.12 3.52
CA GLY A 14 14.88 -8.07 3.81
C GLY A 14 13.52 -8.42 3.21
N THR A 15 13.46 -8.77 1.92
CA THR A 15 12.20 -9.15 1.25
C THR A 15 11.56 -10.38 1.89
N LEU A 16 12.35 -11.37 2.31
CA LEU A 16 11.85 -12.54 3.03
C LEU A 16 11.21 -12.16 4.37
N CYS A 17 11.86 -11.30 5.16
CA CYS A 17 11.31 -10.79 6.41
C CYS A 17 10.00 -10.03 6.19
N TYR A 18 9.93 -9.16 5.17
CA TYR A 18 8.69 -8.46 4.79
C TYR A 18 7.60 -9.41 4.29
N LEU A 19 7.96 -10.47 3.57
CA LEU A 19 6.99 -11.46 3.10
C LEU A 19 6.30 -12.15 4.28
N VAL A 20 7.08 -12.67 5.24
CA VAL A 20 6.53 -13.35 6.42
C VAL A 20 5.69 -12.41 7.27
N THR A 21 6.25 -11.26 7.65
CA THR A 21 5.55 -10.27 8.48
C THR A 21 4.32 -9.68 7.78
N GLY A 22 4.41 -9.46 6.47
CA GLY A 22 3.35 -8.96 5.62
C GLY A 22 2.18 -9.92 5.48
N ILE A 23 2.45 -11.22 5.25
CA ILE A 23 1.42 -12.26 5.18
C ILE A 23 0.69 -12.37 6.52
N VAL A 24 1.44 -12.48 7.62
CA VAL A 24 0.85 -12.60 8.98
C VAL A 24 0.02 -11.37 9.31
N GLY A 25 0.58 -10.17 9.14
CA GLY A 25 -0.09 -8.91 9.48
C GLY A 25 -1.35 -8.68 8.65
N ASN A 26 -1.29 -8.85 7.33
CA ASN A 26 -2.46 -8.63 6.48
C ASN A 26 -3.53 -9.72 6.70
N THR A 27 -3.16 -10.97 7.00
CA THR A 27 -4.12 -12.03 7.36
C THR A 27 -4.86 -11.69 8.64
N ILE A 28 -4.16 -11.20 9.67
CA ILE A 28 -4.78 -10.71 10.92
C ILE A 28 -5.76 -9.58 10.62
N ASN A 29 -5.36 -8.59 9.81
CA ASN A 29 -6.24 -7.49 9.42
C ASN A 29 -7.52 -7.99 8.73
N VAL A 30 -7.38 -8.87 7.73
CA VAL A 30 -8.51 -9.46 7.01
C VAL A 30 -9.45 -10.16 7.98
N TYR A 31 -8.91 -11.00 8.87
CA TYR A 31 -9.71 -11.72 9.85
C TYR A 31 -10.46 -10.79 10.81
N ILE A 32 -9.78 -9.78 11.38
CA ILE A 32 -10.39 -8.86 12.36
C ILE A 32 -11.46 -7.98 11.71
N PHE A 33 -11.18 -7.41 10.54
CA PHE A 33 -12.14 -6.56 9.83
C PHE A 33 -13.34 -7.35 9.29
N SER A 34 -13.12 -8.60 8.89
CA SER A 34 -14.20 -9.47 8.37
C SER A 34 -15.09 -10.04 9.48
N THR A 35 -14.56 -10.29 10.68
CA THR A 35 -15.31 -10.95 11.76
C THR A 35 -15.91 -9.98 12.77
N THR A 36 -15.51 -8.72 12.81
CA THR A 36 -15.96 -7.76 13.83
C THR A 36 -17.08 -6.88 13.26
N ARG A 37 -18.32 -7.08 13.75
CA ARG A 37 -19.53 -6.42 13.23
C ARG A 37 -19.38 -4.90 13.10
N SER A 38 -18.82 -4.24 14.11
CA SER A 38 -18.64 -2.79 14.10
C SER A 38 -17.67 -2.27 13.03
N TYR A 39 -16.73 -3.10 12.55
CA TYR A 39 -15.83 -2.74 11.44
C TYR A 39 -16.45 -3.07 10.07
N ARG A 40 -17.36 -4.04 9.99
CA ARG A 40 -18.01 -4.39 8.70
C ARG A 40 -18.98 -3.33 8.19
N THR A 41 -19.51 -2.50 9.09
CA THR A 41 -20.50 -1.45 8.76
C THR A 41 -19.85 -0.11 8.47
N ASN A 42 -18.57 0.08 8.80
CA ASN A 42 -17.89 1.35 8.60
C ASN A 42 -17.18 1.38 7.23
N PRO A 43 -17.40 2.42 6.41
CA PRO A 43 -16.82 2.52 5.06
C PRO A 43 -15.28 2.59 5.07
N SER A 44 -14.66 3.36 5.96
CA SER A 44 -13.20 3.43 6.06
C SER A 44 -12.54 2.08 6.35
N THR A 45 -13.09 1.30 7.27
CA THR A 45 -12.56 -0.05 7.58
C THR A 45 -12.81 -1.06 6.46
N PHE A 46 -13.81 -0.83 5.62
CA PHE A 46 -13.97 -1.60 4.39
C PHE A 46 -12.82 -1.35 3.41
N TYR A 47 -12.38 -0.10 3.23
CA TYR A 47 -11.18 0.18 2.44
C TYR A 47 -9.93 -0.47 3.03
N PHE A 48 -9.77 -0.51 4.36
CA PHE A 48 -8.65 -1.21 5.01
C PHE A 48 -8.68 -2.72 4.76
N LEU A 49 -9.87 -3.32 4.77
CA LEU A 49 -10.05 -4.73 4.44
C LEU A 49 -9.62 -5.03 3.00
N ILE A 50 -10.13 -4.27 2.03
CA ILE A 50 -9.76 -4.44 0.62
C ILE A 50 -8.25 -4.22 0.43
N ASN A 51 -7.70 -3.19 1.06
CA ASN A 51 -6.26 -2.93 1.05
C ASN A 51 -5.45 -4.14 1.54
N SER A 52 -5.84 -4.75 2.67
CA SER A 52 -5.14 -5.92 3.20
C SER A 52 -5.29 -7.18 2.32
N ILE A 53 -6.44 -7.39 1.68
CA ILE A 53 -6.61 -8.49 0.71
C ILE A 53 -5.69 -8.30 -0.49
N LEU A 54 -5.66 -7.10 -1.07
CA LEU A 54 -4.83 -6.79 -2.24
C LEU A 54 -3.35 -6.83 -1.91
N ASN A 55 -2.96 -6.39 -0.71
CA ASN A 55 -1.59 -6.51 -0.22
C ASN A 55 -1.15 -7.97 -0.15
N LEU A 56 -2.02 -8.91 0.27
CA LEU A 56 -1.67 -10.35 0.27
C LEU A 56 -1.39 -10.84 -1.15
N VAL A 57 -2.26 -10.50 -2.11
CA VAL A 57 -2.07 -10.89 -3.53
C VAL A 57 -0.77 -10.29 -4.08
N TYR A 58 -0.51 -9.01 -3.80
CA TYR A 58 0.70 -8.34 -4.24
C TYR A 58 1.98 -8.93 -3.63
N LEU A 59 1.96 -9.26 -2.33
CA LEU A 59 3.07 -9.89 -1.63
C LEU A 59 3.43 -11.27 -2.20
N LEU A 60 2.43 -12.03 -2.65
CA LEU A 60 2.63 -13.36 -3.23
C LEU A 60 3.26 -13.34 -4.62
N ILE A 61 3.20 -12.23 -5.35
CA ILE A 61 3.69 -12.14 -6.73
C ILE A 61 4.97 -11.30 -6.82
N HIS A 62 4.99 -10.12 -6.21
CA HIS A 62 6.11 -9.20 -6.43
C HIS A 62 7.36 -9.55 -5.58
N PRO A 63 7.30 -9.56 -4.24
CA PRO A 63 8.40 -10.05 -3.39
C PRO A 63 8.94 -11.43 -3.76
N THR A 64 8.06 -12.40 -4.02
CA THR A 64 8.44 -13.77 -4.38
C THR A 64 9.22 -13.81 -5.69
N SER A 65 8.78 -13.07 -6.71
CA SER A 65 9.52 -12.93 -7.97
C SER A 65 10.89 -12.29 -7.76
N ARG A 66 11.03 -11.32 -6.84
CA ARG A 66 12.30 -10.69 -6.51
C ARG A 66 13.27 -11.64 -5.82
N ILE A 67 12.76 -12.49 -4.91
CA ILE A 67 13.57 -13.53 -4.26
C ILE A 67 14.05 -14.55 -5.31
N ALA A 68 13.15 -15.01 -6.20
CA ALA A 68 13.48 -15.95 -7.27
C ALA A 68 14.60 -15.43 -8.19
N ILE A 69 14.51 -14.16 -8.62
CA ILE A 69 15.57 -13.48 -9.37
C ILE A 69 16.87 -13.41 -8.55
N GLY A 70 16.77 -13.07 -7.26
CA GLY A 70 17.93 -12.97 -6.36
C GLY A 70 18.69 -14.28 -6.15
N VAL A 71 18.03 -15.43 -6.28
CA VAL A 71 18.66 -16.77 -6.19
C VAL A 71 19.04 -17.36 -7.56
N GLY A 72 18.91 -16.58 -8.64
CA GLY A 72 19.31 -16.99 -9.99
C GLY A 72 18.23 -17.74 -10.80
N ASN A 73 17.01 -17.87 -10.28
CA ASN A 73 15.88 -18.47 -11.00
C ASN A 73 14.98 -17.37 -11.59
N ASP A 74 15.38 -16.84 -12.75
CA ASP A 74 14.66 -15.75 -13.40
C ASP A 74 13.69 -16.25 -14.48
N LEU A 75 12.48 -16.62 -14.05
CA LEU A 75 11.36 -16.97 -14.93
C LEU A 75 10.97 -15.82 -15.88
N THR A 76 11.37 -14.58 -15.61
CA THR A 76 11.07 -13.45 -16.49
C THR A 76 11.94 -13.43 -17.74
N GLN A 77 13.03 -14.22 -17.78
CA GLN A 77 13.90 -14.37 -18.94
C GLN A 77 13.50 -15.54 -19.85
N THR A 78 12.68 -16.46 -19.33
CA THR A 78 12.32 -17.71 -20.03
C THR A 78 10.85 -17.75 -20.45
N SER A 79 9.94 -17.15 -19.70
CA SER A 79 8.50 -17.20 -19.96
C SER A 79 7.93 -15.82 -20.26
N THR A 80 7.56 -15.58 -21.52
CA THR A 80 6.87 -14.34 -21.93
C THR A 80 5.55 -14.15 -21.18
N SER A 81 4.81 -15.23 -20.95
CA SER A 81 3.56 -15.20 -20.17
C SER A 81 3.80 -14.72 -18.75
N TRP A 82 4.85 -15.20 -18.08
CA TRP A 82 5.21 -14.75 -16.73
C TRP A 82 5.69 -13.29 -16.72
N CYS A 83 6.53 -12.90 -17.68
CA CYS A 83 6.96 -11.51 -17.87
C CYS A 83 5.77 -10.55 -17.96
N LYS A 84 4.78 -10.85 -18.81
CA LYS A 84 3.57 -10.04 -18.99
C LYS A 84 2.67 -10.03 -17.73
N ALA A 85 2.37 -11.21 -17.17
CA ALA A 85 1.51 -11.33 -15.99
C ALA A 85 2.10 -10.61 -14.76
N ARG A 86 3.39 -10.78 -14.50
CA ARG A 86 4.09 -10.10 -13.41
C ARG A 86 4.02 -8.58 -13.55
N ASN A 87 4.28 -8.05 -14.74
CA ASN A 87 4.24 -6.61 -14.97
C ASN A 87 2.81 -6.05 -14.92
N TYR A 88 1.81 -6.80 -15.38
CA TYR A 88 0.41 -6.42 -15.17
C TYR A 88 0.06 -6.23 -13.70
N VAL A 89 0.47 -7.17 -12.83
CA VAL A 89 0.24 -7.06 -11.39
C VAL A 89 0.95 -5.84 -10.81
N LEU A 90 2.20 -5.61 -11.23
CA LEU A 90 3.01 -4.47 -10.80
C LEU A 90 2.45 -3.11 -11.21
N PHE A 91 1.77 -3.04 -12.35
CA PHE A 91 1.12 -1.81 -12.80
C PHE A 91 -0.26 -1.61 -12.15
N THR A 92 -1.02 -2.70 -11.96
CA THR A 92 -2.42 -2.61 -11.55
C THR A 92 -2.59 -2.51 -10.04
N PHE A 93 -1.95 -3.41 -9.27
CA PHE A 93 -2.25 -3.56 -7.85
C PHE A 93 -1.81 -2.37 -7.00
N PRO A 94 -0.61 -1.77 -7.20
CA PRO A 94 -0.21 -0.59 -6.44
C PRO A 94 -1.21 0.56 -6.57
N GLY A 95 -1.79 0.77 -7.76
CA GLY A 95 -2.83 1.78 -7.97
C GLY A 95 -4.06 1.56 -7.08
N ILE A 96 -4.57 0.32 -7.04
CA ILE A 96 -5.72 -0.02 -6.19
C ILE A 96 -5.37 0.08 -4.70
N VAL A 97 -4.23 -0.48 -4.31
CA VAL A 97 -3.72 -0.46 -2.92
C VAL A 97 -3.57 0.98 -2.43
N LEU A 98 -3.04 1.89 -3.24
CA LEU A 98 -2.87 3.31 -2.87
C LEU A 98 -4.18 4.11 -2.94
N THR A 99 -5.13 3.67 -3.75
CA THR A 99 -6.48 4.27 -3.78
C THR A 99 -7.24 4.03 -2.47
N CYS A 100 -7.06 2.86 -1.83
CA CYS A 100 -7.70 2.53 -0.55
C CYS A 100 -7.47 3.57 0.57
N PRO A 101 -6.23 3.91 0.97
CA PRO A 101 -5.98 4.92 2.00
C PRO A 101 -6.43 6.32 1.56
N CYS A 102 -6.39 6.65 0.26
CA CYS A 102 -6.94 7.91 -0.25
C CYS A 102 -8.46 8.01 -0.01
N LEU A 103 -9.20 6.98 -0.42
CA LEU A 103 -10.65 6.92 -0.21
C LEU A 103 -11.01 6.85 1.28
N ALA A 104 -10.21 6.17 2.10
CA ALA A 104 -10.41 6.15 3.54
C ALA A 104 -10.21 7.54 4.16
N MET A 105 -9.20 8.30 3.72
CA MET A 105 -8.98 9.68 4.19
C MET A 105 -10.11 10.63 3.73
N ILE A 106 -10.58 10.50 2.48
CA ILE A 106 -11.74 11.24 1.98
C ILE A 106 -12.98 10.90 2.79
N ASP A 107 -13.23 9.62 3.05
CA ASP A 107 -14.36 9.17 3.86
C ASP A 107 -14.29 9.72 5.30
N GLN A 108 -13.11 9.76 5.92
CA GLN A 108 -12.93 10.40 7.23
C GLN A 108 -13.24 11.90 7.19
N PHE A 109 -12.82 12.62 6.15
CA PHE A 109 -13.17 14.04 5.97
C PHE A 109 -14.69 14.23 5.86
N ILE A 110 -15.35 13.41 5.04
CA ILE A 110 -16.81 13.45 4.82
C ILE A 110 -17.54 13.12 6.13
N ALA A 111 -17.15 12.05 6.81
CA ALA A 111 -17.75 11.58 8.06
C ALA A 111 -17.60 12.60 9.20
N THR A 112 -16.50 13.36 9.19
CA THR A 112 -16.21 14.42 10.18
C THR A 112 -16.75 15.78 9.76
N SER A 113 -17.45 15.91 8.63
CA SER A 113 -18.00 17.19 8.20
C SER A 113 -19.17 17.63 9.08
N ARG A 114 -19.29 18.96 9.30
CA ARG A 114 -20.45 19.58 9.96
C ARG A 114 -21.73 19.51 9.12
N ASN A 115 -21.59 19.41 7.80
CA ASN A 115 -22.73 19.35 6.90
C ASN A 115 -23.32 17.93 6.91
N ALA A 116 -24.55 17.79 7.40
CA ALA A 116 -25.25 16.50 7.47
C ALA A 116 -25.43 15.83 6.10
N LYS A 117 -25.66 16.62 5.04
CA LYS A 117 -25.74 16.11 3.66
C LYS A 117 -24.40 15.53 3.23
N LEU A 118 -23.29 16.21 3.54
CA LEU A 118 -21.96 15.68 3.24
C LEU A 118 -21.71 14.38 4.01
N ARG A 119 -21.95 14.38 5.33
CA ARG A 119 -21.79 13.20 6.18
C ARG A 119 -22.59 11.97 5.69
N SER A 120 -23.76 12.18 5.09
CA SER A 120 -24.59 11.09 4.55
C SER A 120 -23.93 10.31 3.40
N PHE A 121 -22.93 10.90 2.71
CA PHE A 121 -22.14 10.20 1.71
C PHE A 121 -21.15 9.18 2.30
N SER A 122 -20.81 9.28 3.60
CA SER A 122 -20.03 8.24 4.29
C SER A 122 -20.93 7.03 4.54
N ASN A 123 -21.12 6.24 3.49
CA ASN A 123 -22.00 5.08 3.47
C ASN A 123 -21.24 3.87 2.87
N ILE A 124 -21.37 2.72 3.53
CA ILE A 124 -20.76 1.46 3.10
C ILE A 124 -21.20 1.03 1.69
N GLN A 125 -22.43 1.33 1.27
CA GLN A 125 -22.90 0.99 -0.07
C GLN A 125 -22.16 1.79 -1.15
N LEU A 126 -21.95 3.09 -0.90
CA LEU A 126 -21.17 3.94 -1.79
C LEU A 126 -19.72 3.49 -1.83
N ALA A 127 -19.12 3.18 -0.68
CA ALA A 127 -17.75 2.68 -0.59
C ALA A 127 -17.54 1.40 -1.42
N ARG A 128 -18.49 0.45 -1.39
CA ARG A 128 -18.45 -0.76 -2.22
C ARG A 128 -18.51 -0.42 -3.72
N ARG A 129 -19.43 0.45 -4.14
CA ARG A 129 -19.55 0.86 -5.55
C ARG A 129 -18.28 1.54 -6.04
N LEU A 130 -17.74 2.47 -5.26
CA LEU A 130 -16.50 3.17 -5.57
C LEU A 130 -15.33 2.21 -5.71
N MET A 131 -15.17 1.24 -4.80
CA MET A 131 -14.09 0.25 -4.91
C MET A 131 -14.23 -0.62 -6.15
N VAL A 132 -15.44 -1.07 -6.49
CA VAL A 132 -15.66 -1.86 -7.70
C VAL A 132 -15.26 -1.06 -8.93
N ILE A 133 -15.71 0.20 -9.05
CA ILE A 133 -15.35 1.10 -10.15
C ILE A 133 -13.83 1.29 -10.21
N MET A 134 -13.17 1.57 -9.09
CA MET A 134 -11.73 1.78 -9.05
C MET A 134 -10.96 0.51 -9.44
N CYS A 135 -11.37 -0.67 -8.97
CA CYS A 135 -10.76 -1.93 -9.38
C CYS A 135 -10.87 -2.15 -10.89
N PHE A 136 -12.02 -1.86 -11.50
CA PHE A 136 -12.20 -1.94 -12.95
C PHE A 136 -11.31 -0.94 -13.71
N LEU A 137 -11.28 0.31 -13.26
CA LEU A 137 -10.44 1.35 -13.88
C LEU A 137 -8.96 0.98 -13.84
N TRP A 138 -8.47 0.50 -12.68
CA TRP A 138 -7.08 0.06 -12.54
C TRP A 138 -6.78 -1.21 -13.35
N ALA A 139 -7.70 -2.16 -13.42
CA ALA A 139 -7.54 -3.35 -14.25
C ALA A 139 -7.41 -3.00 -15.74
N LEU A 140 -8.26 -2.10 -16.24
CA LEU A 140 -8.17 -1.59 -17.61
C LEU A 140 -6.88 -0.81 -17.84
N HIS A 141 -6.49 0.03 -16.88
CA HIS A 141 -5.23 0.78 -16.91
C HIS A 141 -3.99 -0.12 -16.96
N GLY A 142 -4.06 -1.32 -16.38
CA GLY A 142 -2.99 -2.31 -16.42
C GLY A 142 -2.81 -3.02 -17.77
N VAL A 143 -3.83 -3.04 -18.64
CA VAL A 143 -3.80 -3.78 -19.92
C VAL A 143 -2.60 -3.45 -20.81
N PRO A 144 -2.18 -2.18 -20.99
CA PRO A 144 -0.97 -1.84 -21.75
C PRO A 144 0.30 -2.56 -21.25
N ALA A 145 0.40 -2.89 -19.96
CA ALA A 145 1.53 -3.66 -19.45
C ALA A 145 1.56 -5.11 -19.98
N ILE A 146 0.41 -5.70 -20.32
CA ILE A 146 0.35 -7.01 -20.98
C ILE A 146 0.78 -6.89 -22.45
N LEU A 147 0.40 -5.81 -23.11
CA LEU A 147 0.65 -5.61 -24.54
C LEU A 147 2.11 -5.25 -24.85
N PHE A 148 2.73 -4.41 -24.02
CA PHE A 148 4.02 -3.79 -24.35
C PHE A 148 5.23 -4.32 -23.57
N TYR A 149 5.05 -5.23 -22.62
CA TYR A 149 6.17 -5.95 -22.03
C TYR A 149 6.48 -7.21 -22.84
N ASP A 150 7.73 -7.41 -23.23
CA ASP A 150 8.18 -8.65 -23.84
C ASP A 150 9.63 -8.97 -23.49
N ILE A 151 10.05 -10.19 -23.81
CA ILE A 151 11.44 -10.63 -23.62
C ILE A 151 12.25 -10.15 -24.82
N SER A 152 13.24 -9.31 -24.56
CA SER A 152 14.18 -8.87 -25.58
C SER A 152 14.93 -10.06 -26.18
N PRO A 153 14.93 -10.24 -27.52
CA PRO A 153 15.70 -11.30 -28.17
C PRO A 153 17.21 -11.18 -27.92
N ALA A 154 17.72 -9.94 -27.80
CA ALA A 154 19.13 -9.64 -27.65
C ALA A 154 19.64 -9.81 -26.21
N THR A 155 18.89 -9.31 -25.23
CA THR A 155 19.34 -9.29 -23.83
C THR A 155 18.70 -10.37 -22.97
N ARG A 156 17.67 -11.07 -23.48
CA ARG A 156 16.82 -12.01 -22.72
C ARG A 156 16.17 -11.38 -21.47
N ILE A 157 16.07 -10.06 -21.40
CA ILE A 157 15.45 -9.33 -20.30
C ILE A 157 14.00 -8.98 -20.64
N CYS A 158 13.10 -9.17 -19.68
CA CYS A 158 11.72 -8.68 -19.74
C CYS A 158 11.68 -7.15 -19.65
N GLN A 159 11.38 -6.48 -20.76
CA GLN A 159 11.42 -5.02 -20.85
C GLN A 159 10.26 -4.46 -21.67
N ILE A 160 10.08 -3.13 -21.62
CA ILE A 160 9.09 -2.43 -22.43
C ILE A 160 9.61 -2.32 -23.86
N THR A 161 8.82 -2.77 -24.83
CA THR A 161 9.16 -2.72 -26.26
C THR A 161 8.75 -1.40 -26.93
N ASN A 162 7.76 -0.69 -26.37
CA ASN A 162 7.23 0.55 -26.93
C ASN A 162 7.79 1.78 -26.20
N SER A 163 8.46 2.68 -26.93
CA SER A 163 9.10 3.88 -26.37
C SER A 163 8.11 4.89 -25.79
N THR A 164 6.92 5.02 -26.37
CA THR A 164 5.84 5.87 -25.82
C THR A 164 5.35 5.33 -24.48
N PHE A 165 5.15 4.02 -24.39
CA PHE A 165 4.74 3.38 -23.13
C PHE A 165 5.84 3.45 -22.06
N LEU A 166 7.12 3.43 -22.46
CA LEU A 166 8.24 3.64 -21.54
C LEU A 166 8.18 5.03 -20.88
N LYS A 167 7.95 6.10 -21.66
CA LYS A 167 7.75 7.46 -21.13
C LYS A 167 6.51 7.52 -20.24
N TYR A 168 5.42 6.89 -20.66
CA TYR A 168 4.19 6.82 -19.88
C TYR A 168 4.40 6.15 -18.52
N ARG A 169 5.20 5.10 -18.42
CA ARG A 169 5.52 4.41 -17.16
C ARG A 169 6.11 5.38 -16.14
N SER A 170 7.01 6.27 -16.53
CA SER A 170 7.61 7.25 -15.61
C SER A 170 6.56 8.26 -15.11
N ILE A 171 5.67 8.73 -15.98
CA ILE A 171 4.55 9.62 -15.61
C ILE A 171 3.58 8.91 -14.67
N TYR A 172 3.23 7.65 -14.97
CA TYR A 172 2.38 6.83 -14.12
C TYR A 172 2.97 6.68 -12.72
N LEU A 173 4.24 6.31 -12.65
CA LEU A 173 4.92 6.08 -11.37
C LEU A 173 4.99 7.39 -10.55
N LEU A 174 5.52 8.46 -11.11
CA LEU A 174 5.70 9.72 -10.37
C LEU A 174 4.38 10.44 -10.08
N GLY A 175 3.49 10.52 -11.06
CA GLY A 175 2.21 11.22 -10.93
C GLY A 175 1.16 10.41 -10.19
N LEU A 176 0.79 9.26 -10.77
CA LEU A 176 -0.38 8.50 -10.31
C LEU A 176 -0.11 7.67 -9.06
N THR A 177 1.12 7.17 -8.86
CA THR A 177 1.44 6.35 -7.67
C THR A 177 2.06 7.13 -6.53
N TYR A 178 2.68 8.29 -6.78
CA TYR A 178 3.25 9.11 -5.70
C TYR A 178 2.52 10.44 -5.50
N ALA A 179 2.56 11.34 -6.50
CA ALA A 179 2.05 12.69 -6.31
C ALA A 179 0.57 12.70 -5.90
N ILE A 180 -0.29 12.00 -6.63
CA ILE A 180 -1.74 12.00 -6.35
C ILE A 180 -2.05 11.40 -4.96
N PRO A 181 -1.60 10.18 -4.59
CA PRO A 181 -1.90 9.64 -3.27
C PRO A 181 -1.38 10.47 -2.10
N VAL A 182 -0.16 11.02 -2.23
CA VAL A 182 0.45 11.91 -1.24
C VAL A 182 -0.38 13.19 -1.10
N SER A 183 -0.68 13.88 -2.20
CA SER A 183 -1.46 15.12 -2.19
C SER A 183 -2.86 14.90 -1.62
N VAL A 184 -3.56 13.83 -2.02
CA VAL A 184 -4.90 13.51 -1.54
C VAL A 184 -4.89 13.22 -0.04
N THR A 185 -3.98 12.35 0.42
CA THR A 185 -3.93 11.99 1.85
C THR A 185 -3.53 13.17 2.74
N ILE A 186 -2.61 14.04 2.30
CA ILE A 186 -2.24 15.27 3.03
C ILE A 186 -3.41 16.26 3.05
N LEU A 187 -4.02 16.55 1.90
CA LEU A 187 -5.11 17.51 1.78
C LEU A 187 -6.30 17.09 2.64
N PHE A 188 -6.82 15.87 2.43
CA PHE A 188 -7.97 15.39 3.18
C PHE A 188 -7.62 15.09 4.65
N GLY A 189 -6.36 14.77 4.96
CA GLY A 189 -5.88 14.69 6.35
C GLY A 189 -5.92 16.03 7.07
N TYR A 190 -5.44 17.08 6.43
CA TYR A 190 -5.52 18.44 6.96
C TYR A 190 -6.98 18.91 7.13
N LEU A 191 -7.83 18.70 6.11
CA LEU A 191 -9.24 19.05 6.19
C LEU A 191 -9.98 18.28 7.30
N THR A 192 -9.69 16.98 7.44
CA THR A 192 -10.20 16.16 8.54
C THR A 192 -9.77 16.71 9.89
N TYR A 193 -8.49 17.04 10.05
CA TYR A 193 -7.96 17.65 11.27
C TYR A 193 -8.68 18.95 11.63
N ARG A 194 -8.87 19.85 10.64
CA ARG A 194 -9.59 21.11 10.80
C ARG A 194 -11.04 20.87 11.25
N ASN A 195 -11.74 19.93 10.62
CA ASN A 195 -13.12 19.56 10.99
C ASN A 195 -13.21 19.08 12.44
N ILE A 196 -12.30 18.20 12.86
CA ILE A 196 -12.27 17.65 14.21
C ILE A 196 -11.99 18.74 15.25
N HIS A 197 -11.02 19.63 14.99
CA HIS A 197 -10.72 20.72 15.90
C HIS A 197 -11.95 21.63 16.09
N SER A 198 -12.67 21.89 14.99
CA SER A 198 -13.91 22.65 14.99
C SER A 198 -15.07 21.95 15.72
N ILE A 199 -15.14 20.61 15.67
CA ILE A 199 -16.22 19.82 16.30
C ILE A 199 -15.94 19.51 17.77
N ARG A 200 -14.67 19.37 18.18
CA ARG A 200 -14.30 19.20 19.59
C ARG A 200 -14.78 20.36 20.46
N ALA A 201 -14.88 21.56 19.89
CA ALA A 201 -15.44 22.73 20.54
C ALA A 201 -16.97 22.69 20.73
N LEU A 202 -17.69 21.76 20.08
CA LEU A 202 -19.16 21.73 19.98
C LEU A 202 -19.84 20.44 20.53
N VAL A 203 -19.14 19.66 21.37
CA VAL A 203 -19.67 18.48 22.10
C VAL A 203 -19.88 17.18 21.27
N ASN A 204 -19.56 16.06 21.94
CA ASN A 204 -19.64 14.63 21.61
C ASN A 204 -20.55 14.19 20.45
N GLN A 205 -20.06 14.28 19.21
CA GLN A 205 -20.60 13.47 18.11
C GLN A 205 -19.91 12.10 18.04
N HIS A 206 -20.69 11.11 17.58
CA HIS A 206 -20.43 9.67 17.43
C HIS A 206 -19.26 9.30 16.48
N ILE A 207 -18.25 10.15 16.35
CA ILE A 207 -17.06 9.92 15.52
C ILE A 207 -16.22 8.84 16.20
N ASP A 208 -16.01 7.71 15.52
CA ASP A 208 -15.11 6.65 15.97
C ASP A 208 -13.66 7.15 15.88
N ARG A 209 -13.22 7.87 16.93
CA ARG A 209 -11.87 8.44 17.05
C ARG A 209 -10.77 7.41 16.81
N GLN A 210 -11.05 6.12 17.03
CA GLN A 210 -10.08 5.07 16.81
C GLN A 210 -9.88 4.79 15.32
N ILE A 211 -10.97 4.72 14.54
CA ILE A 211 -10.91 4.51 13.09
C ILE A 211 -10.20 5.70 12.44
N LEU A 212 -10.59 6.92 12.80
CA LEU A 212 -9.89 8.13 12.36
C LEU A 212 -8.38 8.06 12.62
N ARG A 213 -8.00 7.69 13.85
CA ARG A 213 -6.59 7.58 14.21
C ARG A 213 -5.88 6.52 13.36
N MET A 214 -6.53 5.37 13.14
CA MET A 214 -6.02 4.32 12.24
C MET A 214 -5.79 4.86 10.82
N THR A 215 -6.74 5.62 10.25
CA THR A 215 -6.63 6.20 8.92
C THR A 215 -5.47 7.19 8.83
N ILE A 216 -5.31 8.09 9.80
CA ILE A 216 -4.22 9.08 9.81
C ILE A 216 -2.86 8.39 9.91
N PHE A 217 -2.69 7.43 10.83
CA PHE A 217 -1.42 6.71 10.92
C PHE A 217 -1.12 5.89 9.66
N GLN A 218 -2.14 5.31 9.02
CA GLN A 218 -1.95 4.63 7.74
C GLN A 218 -1.51 5.60 6.65
N ALA A 219 -2.14 6.77 6.55
CA ALA A 219 -1.74 7.82 5.60
C ALA A 219 -0.29 8.25 5.85
N VAL A 220 0.11 8.51 7.09
CA VAL A 220 1.49 8.86 7.43
C VAL A 220 2.46 7.76 7.01
N LEU A 221 2.15 6.49 7.31
CA LEU A 221 2.97 5.35 6.92
C LEU A 221 3.15 5.29 5.39
N VAL A 222 2.06 5.45 4.63
CA VAL A 222 2.11 5.47 3.15
C VAL A 222 3.03 6.60 2.67
N ASN A 223 2.87 7.82 3.17
CA ASN A 223 3.71 8.95 2.78
C ASN A 223 5.20 8.71 3.09
N VAL A 224 5.52 8.28 4.31
CA VAL A 224 6.92 8.02 4.75
C VAL A 224 7.58 6.90 3.92
N CYS A 225 6.83 5.85 3.56
CA CYS A 225 7.36 4.73 2.78
C CYS A 225 7.49 5.01 1.28
N LEU A 226 6.66 5.90 0.72
CA LEU A 226 6.71 6.21 -0.71
C LEU A 226 7.83 7.19 -1.08
N LEU A 227 8.09 8.19 -0.23
CA LEU A 227 8.97 9.33 -0.56
C LEU A 227 10.41 8.92 -0.98
N PRO A 228 11.14 8.05 -0.27
CA PRO A 228 12.54 7.76 -0.64
C PRO A 228 12.66 7.09 -2.01
N TYR A 229 11.73 6.19 -2.33
CA TYR A 229 11.73 5.51 -3.61
C TYR A 229 11.31 6.44 -4.76
N ALA A 230 10.35 7.33 -4.52
CA ALA A 230 9.99 8.37 -5.48
C ALA A 230 11.17 9.30 -5.80
N ALA A 231 11.96 9.67 -4.78
CA ALA A 231 13.12 10.53 -4.92
C ALA A 231 14.21 9.91 -5.80
N ILE A 232 14.61 8.65 -5.53
CA ILE A 232 15.64 7.98 -6.34
C ILE A 232 15.18 7.74 -7.77
N VAL A 233 13.91 7.40 -7.99
CA VAL A 233 13.40 7.22 -9.35
C VAL A 233 13.37 8.55 -10.11
N THR A 234 12.94 9.63 -9.47
CA THR A 234 12.97 10.97 -10.08
C THR A 234 14.40 11.35 -10.45
N TYR A 235 15.35 11.16 -9.53
CA TYR A 235 16.77 11.40 -9.77
C TYR A 235 17.31 10.59 -10.96
N ASN A 236 16.96 9.29 -11.04
CA ASN A 236 17.39 8.43 -12.14
C ASN A 236 16.82 8.85 -13.50
N ASN A 237 15.57 9.35 -13.54
CA ASN A 237 14.97 9.86 -14.78
C ASN A 237 15.61 11.19 -15.22
N ILE A 238 15.94 12.08 -14.28
CA ILE A 238 16.59 13.36 -14.60
C ILE A 238 18.01 13.15 -15.13
N THR A 239 18.73 12.19 -14.55
CA THR A 239 20.14 11.91 -14.85
C THR A 239 20.35 10.81 -15.88
N GLU A 240 19.29 10.42 -16.63
CA GLU A 240 19.34 9.30 -17.58
C GLU A 240 20.38 9.50 -18.70
N ASN A 241 20.55 10.73 -19.17
CA ASN A 241 21.49 11.08 -20.24
C ASN A 241 22.87 11.53 -19.75
N GLU A 242 23.11 11.50 -18.43
CA GLU A 242 24.42 11.86 -17.88
C GLU A 242 25.39 10.68 -17.96
N MET A 243 26.64 10.94 -18.35
CA MET A 243 27.72 9.96 -18.19
C MET A 243 28.03 9.80 -16.71
N LYS A 244 27.83 8.58 -16.18
CA LYS A 244 28.05 8.26 -14.76
C LYS A 244 29.29 7.38 -14.62
N ASP A 245 30.13 7.72 -13.64
CA ASP A 245 31.23 6.84 -13.23
C ASP A 245 30.68 5.52 -12.66
N THR A 246 31.46 4.45 -12.79
CA THR A 246 31.15 3.10 -12.28
C THR A 246 30.81 3.15 -10.79
N SER A 247 31.56 3.92 -10.00
CA SER A 247 31.32 4.07 -8.55
C SER A 247 29.95 4.67 -8.26
N ARG A 248 29.54 5.68 -9.04
CA ARG A 248 28.24 6.35 -8.92
C ARG A 248 27.11 5.38 -9.27
N VAL A 249 27.22 4.62 -10.36
CA VAL A 249 26.21 3.62 -10.76
C VAL A 249 26.04 2.54 -9.68
N LEU A 250 27.14 2.07 -9.09
CA LEU A 250 27.08 1.07 -8.01
C LEU A 250 26.35 1.60 -6.77
N LEU A 251 26.63 2.85 -6.37
CA LEU A 251 25.95 3.49 -5.24
C LEU A 251 24.46 3.70 -5.52
N GLU A 252 24.10 4.19 -6.71
CA GLU A 252 22.72 4.41 -7.12
C GLU A 252 21.91 3.09 -7.09
N ASN A 253 22.48 2.00 -7.59
CA ASN A 253 21.85 0.67 -7.57
C ASN A 253 21.65 0.14 -6.14
N PHE A 254 22.64 0.38 -5.27
CA PHE A 254 22.54 0.02 -3.86
C PHE A 254 21.42 0.81 -3.14
N LEU A 255 21.38 2.13 -3.32
CA LEU A 255 20.33 2.99 -2.75
C LEU A 255 18.95 2.64 -3.30
N ALA A 256 18.84 2.35 -4.60
CA ALA A 256 17.59 1.89 -5.21
C ALA A 256 17.09 0.59 -4.56
N SER A 257 17.99 -0.36 -4.27
CA SER A 257 17.65 -1.62 -3.59
C SER A 257 17.13 -1.37 -2.17
N LEU A 258 17.79 -0.49 -1.41
CA LEU A 258 17.36 -0.09 -0.07
C LEU A 258 16.01 0.62 -0.09
N PHE A 259 15.78 1.54 -1.02
CA PHE A 259 14.53 2.29 -1.08
C PHE A 259 13.36 1.47 -1.61
N VAL A 260 13.60 0.48 -2.49
CA VAL A 260 12.59 -0.52 -2.84
C VAL A 260 12.17 -1.32 -1.59
N LEU A 261 13.14 -1.74 -0.77
CA LEU A 261 12.86 -2.45 0.47
C LEU A 261 12.06 -1.59 1.46
N TRP A 262 12.47 -0.32 1.63
CA TRP A 262 11.74 0.67 2.42
C TRP A 262 10.30 0.86 1.94
N ASN A 263 10.10 0.84 0.62
CA ASN A 263 8.79 0.99 0.01
C ASN A 263 7.82 -0.13 0.42
N TYR A 264 8.29 -1.36 0.65
CA TYR A 264 7.43 -2.43 1.18
C TYR A 264 6.88 -2.16 2.59
N GLY A 265 7.45 -1.18 3.30
CA GLY A 265 7.01 -0.79 4.63
C GLY A 265 5.53 -0.45 4.72
N TYR A 266 4.93 0.22 3.72
CA TYR A 266 3.49 0.56 3.80
C TYR A 266 2.57 -0.63 3.58
N ILE A 267 3.04 -1.67 2.89
CA ILE A 267 2.27 -2.90 2.63
C ILE A 267 2.19 -3.75 3.91
N VAL A 268 3.32 -3.84 4.61
CA VAL A 268 3.48 -4.67 5.82
C VAL A 268 3.08 -3.94 7.09
N GLY A 269 3.34 -2.64 7.17
CA GLY A 269 3.18 -1.84 8.39
C GLY A 269 1.73 -1.63 8.83
N ASN A 270 0.73 -1.88 7.96
CA ASN A 270 -0.69 -1.60 8.24
C ASN A 270 -1.19 -2.25 9.54
N CYS A 271 -0.91 -3.55 9.75
CA CYS A 271 -1.35 -4.25 10.96
C CYS A 271 -0.75 -3.64 12.23
N TYR A 272 0.54 -3.31 12.21
CA TYR A 272 1.25 -2.72 13.34
C TYR A 272 0.69 -1.33 13.66
N VAL A 273 0.47 -0.51 12.63
CA VAL A 273 -0.21 0.78 12.76
C VAL A 273 -1.58 0.60 13.41
N PHE A 274 -2.40 -0.36 12.99
CA PHE A 274 -3.73 -0.60 13.57
C PHE A 274 -3.69 -1.06 15.03
N ILE A 275 -2.73 -1.90 15.40
CA ILE A 275 -2.52 -2.34 16.79
C ILE A 275 -2.13 -1.15 17.68
N LEU A 276 -1.22 -0.29 17.22
CA LEU A 276 -0.77 0.91 17.95
C LEU A 276 -1.90 1.95 18.06
N SER A 277 -2.65 2.14 16.97
CA SER A 277 -3.65 3.21 16.82
C SER A 277 -5.07 2.83 17.24
N SER A 278 -5.40 1.60 17.63
CA SER A 278 -6.75 1.29 18.13
C SER A 278 -6.74 0.31 19.31
N LYS A 279 -7.31 0.76 20.44
CA LYS A 279 -7.51 -0.10 21.62
C LYS A 279 -8.50 -1.23 21.28
N LYS A 280 -9.56 -0.92 20.54
CA LYS A 280 -10.58 -1.88 20.08
C LYS A 280 -10.00 -2.92 19.15
N PHE A 281 -9.15 -2.50 18.20
CA PHE A 281 -8.46 -3.43 17.29
C PHE A 281 -7.54 -4.37 18.07
N ARG A 282 -6.72 -3.82 18.99
CA ARG A 282 -5.84 -4.60 19.86
C ARG A 282 -6.60 -5.60 20.74
N GLN A 283 -7.74 -5.18 21.30
CA GLN A 283 -8.60 -6.07 22.07
C GLN A 283 -9.20 -7.18 21.20
N ALA A 284 -9.63 -6.85 19.97
CA ALA A 284 -10.13 -7.85 19.01
C ALA A 284 -9.06 -8.87 18.61
N VAL A 285 -7.82 -8.44 18.40
CA VAL A 285 -6.67 -9.35 18.16
C VAL A 285 -6.44 -10.24 19.38
N LYS A 286 -6.36 -9.67 20.58
CA LYS A 286 -6.15 -10.44 21.82
C LYS A 286 -7.25 -11.48 22.05
N SER A 287 -8.52 -11.10 21.88
CA SER A 287 -9.64 -12.00 22.15
C SER A 287 -9.82 -13.08 21.08
N LYS A 288 -9.68 -12.73 19.80
CA LYS A 288 -9.99 -13.64 18.68
C LYS A 288 -8.80 -14.42 18.14
N VAL A 289 -7.60 -13.85 18.16
CA VAL A 289 -6.39 -14.49 17.61
C VAL A 289 -5.60 -15.17 18.72
N LEU A 290 -5.31 -14.43 19.80
CA LEU A 290 -4.54 -14.96 20.92
C LEU A 290 -5.40 -15.74 21.94
N ARG A 291 -6.72 -15.83 21.72
CA ARG A 291 -7.72 -16.43 22.64
C ARG A 291 -7.56 -15.98 24.09
N TRP A 292 -7.01 -14.78 24.30
CA TRP A 292 -6.80 -14.24 25.64
C TRP A 292 -8.14 -13.74 26.16
N ARG A 293 -8.86 -14.62 26.88
CA ARG A 293 -10.02 -14.23 27.68
C ARG A 293 -9.50 -13.41 28.85
N ARG A 294 -10.05 -12.20 29.04
CA ARG A 294 -9.95 -11.54 30.34
C ARG A 294 -10.65 -12.45 31.35
N PRO A 295 -10.06 -12.76 32.52
CA PRO A 295 -10.82 -13.34 33.61
C PRO A 295 -12.04 -12.43 33.85
N ASN A 296 -13.21 -13.04 33.93
CA ASN A 296 -14.49 -12.35 34.06
C ASN A 296 -14.38 -11.25 35.11
N GLN A 297 -14.76 -10.01 34.76
CA GLN A 297 -15.27 -9.11 35.78
C GLN A 297 -16.55 -9.78 36.27
N VAL A 298 -16.43 -10.52 37.38
CA VAL A 298 -17.55 -10.95 38.18
C VAL A 298 -18.30 -9.67 38.52
N SER A 299 -19.48 -9.51 37.95
CA SER A 299 -20.50 -8.59 38.43
C SER A 299 -20.79 -9.00 39.87
N ILE A 300 -20.16 -8.34 40.83
CA ILE A 300 -20.62 -8.34 42.22
C ILE A 300 -21.88 -7.48 42.22
N THR A 301 -23.00 -8.14 41.96
CA THR A 301 -24.34 -7.71 42.35
C THR A 301 -24.87 -8.82 43.25
N ALA A 302 -24.55 -8.70 44.54
CA ALA A 302 -25.30 -9.19 45.69
C ALA A 302 -24.74 -8.47 46.91
#